data_AF-K1SAH0-F1
#
_entry.id   AF-K1SAH0-F1
#
_cell.length_a   1.000
_cell.length_b   1.000
_cell.length_c   1.000
_cell.angle_alpha   90.00
_cell.angle_beta   90.00
_cell.angle_gamma   90.00
#
_symmetry.space_group_name_H-M   'P 1'
#
loop_
_entity.id
_entity.type
_entity.pdbx_description
1 polymer ?
#
loop_
_entity_poly.entity_id
_entity_poly.type
_entity_poly.pdbx_seq_one_letter_code
_entity_poly.pdbx_strand_id
1 'polypeptide(L)'
;MIYTLGLYEKAMPNALDFREKLELTARCGFDRLEISVDESDEKLARLDYSDKQTEAIARASRASGVPISTMCLSGHRKYPFGSH
;
A
#
# COMPACT_ATOMS: atom_id res chain seq x y z
N MET A 1 -18.18 -16.94 -4.18
CA MET A 1 -17.49 -15.82 -3.51
C MET A 1 -16.18 -16.38 -2.99
N ILE A 2 -15.03 -15.86 -3.42
CA ILE A 2 -13.71 -16.34 -2.96
C ILE A 2 -13.37 -15.55 -1.69
N TYR A 3 -13.09 -16.26 -0.59
CA TYR A 3 -12.61 -15.64 0.65
C TYR A 3 -11.16 -15.21 0.47
N THR A 4 -10.80 -14.01 0.94
CA THR A 4 -9.46 -13.46 0.73
C THR A 4 -8.94 -12.77 1.99
N LEU A 5 -7.69 -13.04 2.34
CA LEU A 5 -6.95 -12.45 3.45
C LEU A 5 -5.97 -11.40 2.93
N GLY A 6 -6.08 -10.17 3.44
CA GLY A 6 -5.16 -9.08 3.10
C GLY A 6 -4.13 -8.84 4.20
N LEU A 7 -2.90 -8.53 3.82
CA LEU A 7 -1.88 -8.01 4.74
C LEU A 7 -1.95 -6.49 4.76
N TYR A 8 -1.99 -5.90 5.95
CA TYR A 8 -1.92 -4.44 6.10
C TYR A 8 -0.47 -3.96 6.08
N GLU A 9 -0.16 -2.91 5.32
CA GLU A 9 1.22 -2.42 5.15
C GLU A 9 1.94 -2.13 6.47
N LYS A 10 1.23 -1.59 7.48
CA LYS A 10 1.86 -1.24 8.78
C LYS A 10 2.28 -2.45 9.61
N ALA A 11 1.93 -3.67 9.21
CA ALA A 11 2.45 -4.90 9.81
C ALA A 11 3.88 -5.22 9.34
N MET A 12 4.44 -4.46 8.40
CA MET A 12 5.76 -4.68 7.81
C MET A 12 6.76 -3.55 8.15
N PRO A 13 8.08 -3.82 8.11
CA PRO A 13 9.10 -2.77 8.28
C PRO A 13 8.99 -1.66 7.23
N ASN A 14 9.13 -0.41 7.65
CA ASN A 14 9.08 0.75 6.75
C ASN A 14 10.25 0.82 5.77
N ALA A 15 11.38 0.19 6.09
CA ALA A 15 12.56 0.14 5.22
C ALA A 15 12.33 -0.63 3.91
N LEU A 16 11.28 -1.46 3.85
CA LEU A 16 10.96 -2.23 2.65
C LEU A 16 10.32 -1.37 1.58
N ASP A 17 10.80 -1.52 0.35
CA ASP A 17 10.15 -0.94 -0.82
C ASP A 17 8.86 -1.71 -1.20
N PHE A 18 8.12 -1.22 -2.19
CA PHE A 18 6.88 -1.89 -2.62
C PHE A 18 7.11 -3.30 -3.18
N ARG A 19 8.22 -3.53 -3.89
CA ARG A 19 8.54 -4.84 -4.46
C ARG A 19 8.77 -5.84 -3.33
N GLU A 20 9.60 -5.49 -2.35
CA GLU A 20 9.89 -6.34 -1.19
C GLU A 20 8.64 -6.62 -0.35
N LYS A 21 7.79 -5.60 -0.13
CA LYS A 21 6.51 -5.76 0.58
C LYS A 21 5.58 -6.75 -0.13
N LEU A 22 5.48 -6.65 -1.45
CA LEU A 22 4.63 -7.52 -2.26
C LEU A 22 5.17 -8.95 -2.31
N GLU A 23 6.48 -9.12 -2.49
CA GLU A 23 7.15 -10.43 -2.41
C GLU A 23 6.96 -11.07 -1.03
N LEU A 24 7.07 -10.29 0.05
CA LEU A 24 6.83 -10.78 1.40
C LEU A 24 5.36 -11.17 1.62
N THR A 25 4.42 -10.37 1.11
CA THR A 25 2.98 -10.69 1.16
C THR A 25 2.69 -12.03 0.51
N ALA A 26 3.25 -12.27 -0.69
CA ALA A 26 3.13 -13.54 -1.41
C ALA A 26 3.74 -14.71 -0.60
N ARG A 27 4.96 -14.52 -0.09
CA ARG A 27 5.67 -15.54 0.71
C ARG A 27 4.96 -15.89 2.02
N CYS A 28 4.26 -14.94 2.62
CA CYS A 28 3.46 -15.14 3.83
C CYS A 28 2.06 -15.73 3.55
N GLY A 29 1.68 -15.93 2.29
CA GLY A 29 0.42 -16.56 1.92
C GLY A 29 -0.81 -15.65 2.02
N PHE A 30 -0.62 -14.33 1.96
CA PHE A 30 -1.73 -13.38 1.89
C PHE A 30 -2.13 -13.12 0.43
N ASP A 31 -3.42 -12.92 0.20
CA ASP A 31 -3.99 -12.78 -1.15
C ASP A 31 -3.85 -11.37 -1.73
N ARG A 32 -3.62 -10.35 -0.89
CA ARG A 32 -3.51 -8.96 -1.30
C ARG A 32 -2.75 -8.13 -0.28
N LEU A 33 -2.24 -6.98 -0.73
CA LEU A 33 -1.67 -5.96 0.13
C LEU A 33 -2.62 -4.76 0.24
N GLU A 34 -2.93 -4.32 1.45
CA GLU A 34 -3.58 -3.03 1.72
C GLU A 34 -2.52 -1.99 2.05
N ILE A 35 -2.46 -0.90 1.26
CA ILE A 35 -1.45 0.15 1.42
C ILE A 35 -1.92 1.25 2.37
N SER A 36 -0.99 1.94 3.00
CA SER A 36 -1.27 3.06 3.90
C SER A 36 -0.88 4.40 3.27
N VAL A 37 -1.80 5.36 3.28
CA VAL A 37 -1.53 6.79 3.11
C VAL A 37 -1.98 7.46 4.41
N ASP A 38 -1.05 7.54 5.36
CA ASP A 38 -1.32 8.04 6.72
C ASP A 38 -0.84 9.49 6.89
N GLU A 39 -0.70 9.97 8.13
CA GLU A 39 -0.35 11.36 8.43
C GLU A 39 1.13 11.71 8.21
N SER A 40 1.98 10.71 7.95
CA SER A 40 3.41 10.92 7.75
C SER A 40 3.71 11.48 6.36
N ASP A 41 4.67 12.40 6.29
CA ASP A 41 5.02 13.05 5.03
C ASP A 41 5.53 12.04 3.98
N GLU A 42 6.22 10.98 4.41
CA GLU A 42 6.65 9.86 3.54
C GLU A 42 5.46 9.20 2.83
N LYS A 43 4.39 8.90 3.57
CA LYS A 43 3.22 8.18 3.01
C LYS A 43 2.30 9.13 2.26
N LEU A 44 2.16 10.39 2.70
CA LEU A 44 1.39 11.41 1.98
C LEU A 44 2.01 11.71 0.61
N ALA A 45 3.34 11.78 0.51
CA ALA A 45 4.06 12.03 -0.74
C ALA A 45 3.78 10.99 -1.85
N ARG A 46 3.15 9.85 -1.51
CA ARG A 46 2.68 8.87 -2.50
C ARG A 46 1.59 9.40 -3.41
N LEU A 47 0.80 10.37 -2.93
CA LEU A 47 -0.24 11.02 -3.72
C LEU A 47 0.35 11.89 -4.85
N ASP A 48 1.61 12.28 -4.72
CA ASP A 48 2.37 13.07 -5.71
C ASP A 48 3.29 12.20 -6.58
N TYR A 49 3.14 10.88 -6.55
CA TYR A 49 3.94 9.99 -7.38
C TYR A 49 3.69 10.24 -8.86
N SER A 50 4.79 10.31 -9.61
CA SER A 50 4.76 10.34 -11.08
C SER A 50 4.20 9.02 -11.63
N ASP A 51 3.69 9.07 -12.86
CA ASP A 51 3.23 7.89 -13.60
C ASP A 51 4.30 6.78 -13.62
N LYS A 52 5.58 7.13 -13.72
CA LYS A 52 6.69 6.18 -13.70
C LYS A 52 6.82 5.45 -12.35
N GLN A 53 6.59 6.14 -11.24
CA GLN A 53 6.61 5.56 -9.90
C GLN A 53 5.38 4.67 -9.67
N THR A 54 4.19 5.14 -10.03
CA THR A 54 2.95 4.37 -9.96
C THR A 54 3.02 3.10 -10.81
N GLU A 55 3.54 3.21 -12.04
CA GLU A 55 3.73 2.07 -12.94
C GLU A 55 4.79 1.08 -12.42
N ALA A 56 5.80 1.55 -11.68
CA ALA A 56 6.75 0.65 -11.01
C ALA A 56 6.07 -0.21 -9.93
N ILE A 57 5.16 0.37 -9.14
CA ILE A 57 4.37 -0.36 -8.15
C ILE A 57 3.44 -1.36 -8.86
N ALA A 58 2.76 -0.91 -9.93
CA ALA A 58 1.87 -1.77 -10.70
C ALA A 58 2.61 -2.98 -11.32
N ARG A 59 3.80 -2.77 -11.87
CA ARG A 59 4.67 -3.86 -12.34
C ARG A 59 5.08 -4.81 -11.21
N ALA A 60 5.46 -4.29 -10.05
CA ALA A 60 5.82 -5.11 -8.89
C ALA A 60 4.64 -5.96 -8.40
N SER A 61 3.43 -5.39 -8.39
CA SER A 61 2.19 -6.11 -8.03
C SER A 61 1.91 -7.24 -9.03
N ARG A 62 2.03 -6.97 -10.34
CA ARG A 62 1.91 -8.01 -11.38
C ARG A 62 2.97 -9.10 -11.25
N ALA A 63 4.22 -8.74 -10.99
CA ALA A 63 5.33 -9.69 -10.89
C ALA A 63 5.22 -10.60 -9.66
N SER A 64 4.72 -10.08 -8.53
CA SER A 64 4.50 -10.86 -7.31
C SER A 64 3.21 -11.70 -7.33
N GLY A 65 2.28 -11.39 -8.24
CA GLY A 65 0.93 -11.96 -8.24
C GLY A 65 0.04 -11.44 -7.11
N VAL A 66 0.50 -10.47 -6.32
CA VAL A 66 -0.23 -9.90 -5.19
C VAL A 66 -0.84 -8.56 -5.62
N PRO A 67 -2.18 -8.45 -5.71
CA PRO A 67 -2.83 -7.19 -6.02
C PRO A 67 -2.77 -6.20 -4.85
N ILE A 68 -2.67 -4.92 -5.19
CA ILE A 68 -2.99 -3.80 -4.30
C ILE A 68 -4.37 -3.28 -4.72
N SER A 69 -5.42 -3.67 -4.00
CA SER A 69 -6.82 -3.33 -4.35
C SER A 69 -7.47 -2.36 -3.36
N THR A 70 -6.78 -2.03 -2.26
CA THR A 70 -7.31 -1.23 -1.16
C THR A 70 -6.24 -0.30 -0.62
N MET A 71 -6.68 0.88 -0.16
CA MET A 71 -5.83 1.90 0.44
C MET A 71 -6.51 2.42 1.70
N CYS A 72 -5.81 2.35 2.83
CA CYS A 72 -6.20 3.04 4.06
C CYS A 72 -5.73 4.50 3.98
N LEU A 73 -6.65 5.41 3.68
CA LEU A 73 -6.40 6.86 3.61
C LEU A 73 -6.61 7.53 4.98
N SER A 74 -5.76 7.17 5.95
CA SER A 74 -5.83 7.70 7.33
C SER A 74 -5.23 9.11 7.47
N GLY A 75 -4.62 9.66 6.42
CA GLY A 75 -4.16 11.05 6.36
C GLY A 75 -5.25 12.09 6.67
N HIS A 76 -6.53 11.74 6.49
CA HIS A 76 -7.65 12.60 6.89
C HIS A 76 -7.79 12.82 8.40
N ARG A 77 -7.06 12.09 9.25
CA ARG A 77 -6.94 12.46 10.68
C ARG A 77 -6.15 13.76 10.87
N LYS A 78 -5.12 14.00 10.06
CA LYS A 78 -4.34 15.26 10.03
C LYS A 78 -5.04 16.34 9.20
N TYR A 79 -5.72 15.95 8.12
CA TYR A 79 -6.48 16.84 7.23
C TYR A 79 -7.97 16.47 7.18
N PRO A 80 -8.71 16.68 8.28
CA PRO A 80 -10.13 16.33 8.35
C PRO A 80 -10.98 17.27 7.49
N PHE A 81 -12.01 16.71 6.85
CA PHE A 81 -13.00 17.52 6.13
C PHE A 81 -14.00 18.23 7.05
N GLY A 82 -14.09 17.80 8.31
CA GLY A 82 -15.12 18.21 9.25
C GLY A 82 -14.70 19.24 10.31
N SER A 83 -13.45 19.72 10.30
CA SER A 83 -13.02 20.78 11.23
C SER A 83 -12.66 22.04 10.44
N HIS A 84 -13.49 23.06 10.58
CA HIS A 84 -13.18 24.44 10.23
C HIS A 84 -12.64 25.17 11.47
#